data_AF-H1PN28-F1
#
_entry.id   AF-H1PN28-F1
#
_cell.length_a   1.000
_cell.length_b   1.000
_cell.length_c   1.000
_cell.angle_alpha   90.00
_cell.angle_beta   90.00
_cell.angle_gamma   90.00
#
_symmetry.space_group_name_H-M   'P 1'
#
loop_
_entity.id
_entity.type
_entity.pdbx_description
1 polymer ?
#
loop_
_entity_poly.entity_id
_entity_poly.type
_entity_poly.pdbx_seq_one_letter_code
_entity_poly.pdbx_strand_id
1 'polypeptide(L)'
;MIISLGYRIKSKIANDFRKWATERLKEYIIKGFTMDDERLKNLGGGAYWKELLERIRDIRSSKKVMYRQVLDLYATSMATWNKRKY
;
A
#
# COMPACT_ATOMS: atom_id res chain seq x y z
N MET A 1 -21.53 -4.91 -13.73
CA MET A 1 -22.20 -4.01 -14.68
C MET A 1 -22.56 -2.69 -13.98
N ILE A 2 -21.56 -1.84 -13.69
CA ILE A 2 -21.73 -0.56 -12.94
C ILE A 2 -21.29 0.64 -13.81
N ILE A 3 -20.46 0.39 -14.82
CA ILE A 3 -19.80 1.42 -15.63
C ILE A 3 -20.74 2.04 -16.68
N SER A 4 -21.87 1.37 -17.00
CA SER A 4 -22.74 1.72 -18.14
C SER A 4 -23.92 2.65 -17.79
N LEU A 5 -24.26 2.84 -16.51
CA LEU A 5 -25.38 3.71 -16.10
C LEU A 5 -24.99 5.19 -15.95
N GLY A 6 -23.70 5.52 -15.89
CA GLY A 6 -23.22 6.88 -15.63
C GLY A 6 -23.46 7.90 -16.73
N TYR A 7 -23.78 7.48 -17.96
CA TYR A 7 -23.85 8.38 -19.12
C TYR A 7 -25.19 9.09 -19.33
N ARG A 8 -26.29 8.64 -18.70
CA ARG A 8 -27.63 9.24 -18.91
C ARG A 8 -28.20 9.99 -17.72
N ILE A 9 -27.56 9.94 -16.56
CA ILE A 9 -28.14 10.46 -15.33
C ILE A 9 -27.42 11.76 -14.94
N LYS A 10 -28.01 12.91 -15.31
CA LYS A 10 -27.71 14.23 -14.70
C LYS A 10 -28.31 14.29 -13.28
N SER A 11 -28.04 13.29 -12.45
CA SER A 11 -28.48 13.29 -11.05
C SER A 11 -27.36 13.83 -10.17
N LYS A 12 -27.76 14.58 -9.14
CA LYS A 12 -26.89 14.99 -8.03
C LYS A 12 -26.08 13.80 -7.49
N ILE A 13 -26.70 12.62 -7.39
CA ILE A 13 -26.08 11.37 -6.94
C ILE A 13 -24.88 10.96 -7.83
N ALA A 14 -25.01 11.11 -9.15
CA ALA A 14 -23.92 10.76 -10.07
C ALA A 14 -22.74 11.75 -9.98
N ASN A 15 -23.04 13.02 -9.68
CA ASN A 15 -22.00 14.02 -9.45
C ASN A 15 -21.25 13.75 -8.13
N ASP A 16 -21.98 13.42 -7.07
CA ASP A 16 -21.41 13.11 -5.76
C ASP A 16 -20.56 11.83 -5.82
N PHE A 17 -21.00 10.80 -6.55
CA PHE A 17 -20.20 9.59 -6.79
C PHE A 17 -18.90 9.90 -7.56
N ARG A 18 -18.95 10.73 -8.60
CA ARG A 18 -17.75 11.11 -9.37
C ARG A 18 -16.74 11.87 -8.50
N LYS A 19 -17.20 12.79 -7.66
CA LYS A 19 -16.35 13.51 -6.71
C LYS A 19 -15.67 12.53 -5.75
N TRP A 20 -16.46 11.67 -5.10
CA TRP A 20 -15.97 10.65 -4.19
C TRP A 20 -14.95 9.71 -4.86
N ALA A 21 -15.25 9.21 -6.06
CA ALA A 21 -14.36 8.31 -6.80
C ALA A 21 -13.05 9.00 -7.20
N THR A 22 -13.11 10.28 -7.60
CA THR A 22 -11.92 11.06 -7.98
C THR A 22 -11.01 11.28 -6.78
N GLU A 23 -11.57 11.58 -5.61
CA GLU A 23 -10.80 11.72 -4.37
C GLU A 23 -10.10 10.41 -3.98
N ARG A 24 -10.81 9.27 -4.03
CA ARG A 24 -10.24 7.96 -3.72
C ARG A 24 -9.15 7.53 -4.72
N LEU A 25 -9.36 7.79 -6.01
CA LEU A 25 -8.37 7.52 -7.04
C LEU A 25 -7.11 8.36 -6.84
N LYS A 26 -7.26 9.65 -6.51
CA LYS A 26 -6.14 10.55 -6.24
C LYS A 26 -5.31 10.07 -5.05
N GLU A 27 -5.96 9.63 -3.97
CA GLU A 27 -5.26 9.03 -2.82
C GLU A 27 -4.49 7.78 -3.21
N TYR A 28 -5.10 6.90 -4.02
CA TYR A 28 -4.45 5.67 -4.48
C TYR A 28 -3.21 5.96 -5.33
N ILE A 29 -3.26 6.96 -6.22
CA ILE A 29 -2.13 7.34 -7.06
C ILE A 29 -0.99 7.95 -6.24
N ILE A 30 -1.29 8.80 -5.24
CA ILE A 30 -0.28 9.51 -4.46
C ILE A 30 0.33 8.60 -3.38
N LYS A 31 -0.51 7.86 -2.66
CA LYS A 31 -0.10 7.09 -1.47
C LYS A 31 0.09 5.59 -1.75
N GLY A 32 -0.46 5.08 -2.86
CA GLY A 32 -0.49 3.65 -3.17
C GLY A 32 -1.57 2.86 -2.43
N PHE A 33 -2.36 3.52 -1.58
CA PHE A 33 -3.48 2.92 -0.84
C PHE A 33 -4.54 3.97 -0.52
N THR A 34 -5.78 3.51 -0.32
CA THR A 34 -6.87 4.32 0.24
C THR A 34 -7.46 3.60 1.45
N MET A 35 -7.85 4.34 2.48
CA MET A 35 -8.31 3.81 3.75
C MET A 35 -9.49 4.64 4.25
N ASP A 36 -10.51 3.96 4.77
CA ASP A 36 -11.68 4.60 5.38
C ASP A 36 -11.53 4.61 6.91
N ASP A 37 -10.91 5.66 7.42
CA ASP A 37 -10.53 5.81 8.82
C ASP A 37 -11.75 5.88 9.76
N GLU A 38 -12.84 6.52 9.33
CA GLU A 38 -14.07 6.61 10.13
C GLU A 38 -14.74 5.26 10.27
N ARG A 39 -14.82 4.51 9.17
CA ARG A 39 -15.38 3.16 9.17
C ARG A 39 -14.53 2.20 9.99
N LEU A 40 -13.20 2.34 9.93
CA LEU A 40 -12.26 1.56 10.75
C LEU A 40 -12.40 1.84 12.24
N LYS A 41 -12.59 3.10 12.63
CA LYS A 41 -12.79 3.51 14.03
C LYS A 41 -14.14 3.06 14.60
N ASN A 42 -15.21 3.17 13.81
CA ASN A 42 -16.58 2.91 14.30
C ASN A 42 -16.95 1.42 14.35
N LEU A 43 -16.36 0.56 13.51
CA LEU A 43 -16.64 -0.89 13.49
C LEU A 43 -15.73 -1.71 14.43
N GLY A 44 -15.05 -1.04 15.37
CA GLY A 44 -14.30 -1.71 16.44
C GLY A 44 -13.06 -2.48 15.95
N GLY A 45 -12.46 -2.09 14.83
CA GLY A 45 -11.20 -2.69 14.37
C GLY A 45 -11.25 -4.21 14.28
N GLY A 46 -12.31 -4.76 13.69
CA GLY A 46 -12.51 -6.21 13.52
C GLY A 46 -11.43 -6.91 12.66
N ALA A 47 -11.77 -8.05 12.06
CA ALA A 47 -10.83 -8.85 11.25
C ALA A 47 -10.05 -8.03 10.20
N TYR A 48 -10.67 -7.01 9.61
CA TYR A 48 -10.05 -6.12 8.62
C TYR A 48 -8.88 -5.30 9.18
N TRP A 49 -8.97 -4.85 10.44
CA TRP A 49 -7.88 -4.11 11.09
C TRP A 49 -6.71 -5.04 11.45
N LYS A 50 -7.00 -6.28 11.87
CA LYS A 50 -5.97 -7.29 12.11
C LYS A 50 -5.22 -7.65 10.83
N GLU A 51 -5.93 -7.85 9.72
CA GLU A 51 -5.33 -8.13 8.41
C GLU A 51 -4.43 -6.97 7.95
N LEU A 52 -4.88 -5.72 8.16
CA LEU A 52 -4.08 -4.53 7.88
C LEU A 52 -2.78 -4.52 8.71
N LEU A 53 -2.87 -4.80 10.01
CA LEU A 53 -1.70 -4.87 10.89
C LEU A 53 -0.73 -5.97 10.45
N GLU A 54 -1.22 -7.13 10.01
CA GLU A 54 -0.37 -8.19 9.46
C GLU A 54 0.34 -7.77 8.17
N ARG A 55 -0.36 -7.13 7.22
CA ARG A 55 0.27 -6.58 6.01
C ARG A 55 1.36 -5.56 6.34
N ILE A 56 1.11 -4.66 7.29
CA ILE A 56 2.11 -3.68 7.75
C ILE A 56 3.32 -4.42 8.36
N ARG A 57 3.09 -5.45 9.17
CA ARG A 57 4.15 -6.26 9.79
C ARG A 57 5.00 -6.97 8.73
N ASP A 58 4.38 -7.49 7.68
CA ASP A 58 5.05 -8.19 6.58
C ASP A 58 5.88 -7.24 5.69
N ILE A 59 5.34 -6.06 5.37
CA ILE A 59 6.12 -5.00 4.68
C ILE A 59 7.35 -4.61 5.51
N ARG A 60 7.22 -4.54 6.83
CA ARG A 60 8.32 -4.17 7.73
C ARG A 60 9.35 -5.28 7.90
N SER A 61 8.93 -6.55 7.94
CA SER A 61 9.85 -7.70 7.98
C SER A 61 10.66 -7.77 6.68
N SER A 62 10.02 -7.55 5.53
CA SER A 62 10.66 -7.47 4.22
C SER A 62 11.73 -6.38 4.15
N LYS A 63 11.46 -5.17 4.67
CA LYS A 63 12.49 -4.11 4.79
C LYS A 63 13.70 -4.55 5.61
N LYS A 64 13.49 -5.19 6.77
CA LYS A 64 14.58 -5.69 7.62
C LYS A 64 15.41 -6.80 6.92
N VAL A 65 14.74 -7.67 6.16
CA VAL A 65 15.39 -8.72 5.37
C VAL A 65 16.21 -8.12 4.23
N MET A 66 15.67 -7.13 3.51
CA MET A 66 16.37 -6.41 2.45
C MET A 66 17.65 -5.73 2.97
N TYR A 67 17.60 -5.06 4.13
CA TYR A 67 18.80 -4.46 4.72
C TYR A 67 19.88 -5.49 5.09
N ARG A 68 19.48 -6.68 5.56
CA ARG A 68 20.42 -7.78 5.84
C ARG A 68 21.07 -8.30 4.56
N GLN A 69 20.30 -8.49 3.48
CA GLN A 69 20.83 -8.96 2.20
C GLN A 69 21.83 -7.99 1.59
N VAL A 70 21.55 -6.68 1.68
CA VAL A 70 22.49 -5.65 1.21
C VAL A 70 23.79 -5.70 2.02
N LEU A 71 23.71 -5.78 3.35
CA LEU A 71 24.89 -5.93 4.23
C LEU A 71 25.71 -7.19 3.91
N ASP A 72 25.04 -8.31 3.67
CA ASP A 72 25.68 -9.58 3.32
C ASP A 72 26.40 -9.51 1.96
N LEU A 73 25.79 -8.82 0.99
CA LEU A 73 26.41 -8.55 -0.30
C LEU A 73 27.66 -7.67 -0.16
N TYR A 74 27.62 -6.64 0.69
CA TYR A 74 28.78 -5.80 1.00
C TYR A 74 29.88 -6.60 1.69
N ALA A 75 29.55 -7.44 2.67
CA ALA A 75 30.50 -8.31 3.34
C ALA A 75 31.15 -9.31 2.36
N THR A 76 30.36 -9.91 1.49
CA THR A 76 30.82 -10.84 0.44
C THR A 76 31.73 -10.15 -0.58
N SER A 77 31.37 -8.93 -0.99
CA SER A 77 32.18 -8.11 -1.90
C SER A 77 33.52 -7.73 -1.27
N MET A 78 33.54 -7.41 0.03
CA MET A 78 34.76 -7.06 0.75
C MET A 78 35.66 -8.29 0.98
N ALA A 79 35.06 -9.43 1.31
CA ALA A 79 35.79 -10.70 1.46
C ALA A 79 36.44 -11.17 0.15
N THR A 80 35.72 -11.04 -0.98
CA THR A 80 36.27 -11.38 -2.31
C THR A 80 37.34 -10.40 -2.77
N TRP A 81 37.21 -9.11 -2.44
CA TRP A 81 38.24 -8.11 -2.73
C TRP A 81 39.53 -8.36 -1.93
N ASN A 82 39.42 -8.77 -0.66
CA ASN A 82 40.57 -9.08 0.18
C ASN A 82 41.30 -10.37 -0.24
N LYS A 83 40.56 -11.36 -0.78
CA LYS A 83 41.13 -12.61 -1.33
C LYS A 83 41.92 -12.44 -2.63
N ARG A 84 41.74 -11.33 -3.35
CA ARG A 84 42.46 -11.00 -4.60
C ARG A 84 43.76 -10.21 -4.36
N LYS A 85 44.01 -9.79 -3.12
CA LYS A 85 45.15 -8.94 -2.73
C LYS A 85 46.33 -9.73 -2.15
N TYR A 86 46.23 -11.05 -2.15
CA TYR A 86 47.27 -12.05 -1.88
C TYR A 86 47.24 -13.08 -3.01
#